data_AF-A0A7K2QJD0-F1
#
_entry.id   AF-A0A7K2QJD0-F1
#
_cell.length_a   1.000
_cell.length_b   1.000
_cell.length_c   1.000
_cell.angle_alpha   90.00
_cell.angle_beta   90.00
_cell.angle_gamma   90.00
#
_symmetry.space_group_name_H-M   'P 1'
#
loop_
_entity.id
_entity.type
_entity.pdbx_description
1 polymer ?
#
loop_
_entity_poly.entity_id
_entity_poly.type
_entity_poly.pdbx_seq_one_letter_code
_entity_poly.pdbx_strand_id
1 'polypeptide(L)' 'MAFVTANSIRFHVQRLPATAGAAGPAGPVVVFLHGLVVDNLSSFYCPLAVPVARAGHEAVLYDLR' A
#
# COMPACT_ATOMS: atom_id res chain seq x y z
N MET A 1 1.82 -9.01 8.84
CA MET A 1 0.58 -8.70 8.09
C MET A 1 -0.33 -7.95 9.03
N ALA A 2 -0.78 -6.74 8.68
CA ALA A 2 -1.59 -5.90 9.56
C ALA A 2 -3.06 -5.94 9.15
N PHE A 3 -3.95 -5.64 10.10
CA PHE A 3 -5.39 -5.58 9.87
C PHE A 3 -5.94 -4.22 10.27
N VAL A 4 -6.96 -3.75 9.56
CA VAL A 4 -7.76 -2.59 9.94
C VAL A 4 -9.22 -3.01 10.03
N THR A 5 -9.88 -2.63 11.12
CA THR A 5 -11.34 -2.77 11.26
C THR A 5 -12.01 -1.48 10.83
N ALA A 6 -12.93 -1.55 9.86
CA ALA A 6 -13.76 -0.44 9.43
C ALA A 6 -15.19 -0.93 9.24
N ASN A 7 -16.18 -0.23 9.81
CA ASN A 7 -17.59 -0.62 9.74
C ASN A 7 -17.85 -2.09 10.14
N SER A 8 -17.16 -2.57 11.17
CA SER A 8 -17.21 -3.97 11.66
C SER A 8 -16.67 -5.04 10.69
N ILE A 9 -16.03 -4.63 9.58
CA ILE A 9 -15.35 -5.52 8.63
C ILE A 9 -13.84 -5.41 8.83
N ARG A 10 -13.13 -6.53 8.72
CA ARG A 10 -11.67 -6.61 8.89
C ARG A 10 -11.00 -6.73 7.54
N PHE A 11 -10.06 -5.83 7.27
CA PHE A 11 -9.33 -5.78 6.01
C PHE A 11 -7.86 -6.07 6.22
N HIS A 12 -7.26 -6.80 5.29
CA HIS A 12 -5.81 -6.95 5.23
C HIS A 12 -5.18 -5.67 4.68
N VAL A 13 -4.20 -5.15 5.41
CA VAL A 13 -3.45 -3.97 5.00
C VAL A 13 -1.96 -4.26 5.10
N GLN A 14 -1.24 -3.88 4.06
CA GLN A 14 0.22 -3.83 4.06
C GLN A 14 0.65 -2.38 3.88
N ARG A 15 1.50 -1.90 4.78
CA ARG A 15 2.13 -0.59 4.68
C ARG A 15 3.60 -0.76 4.39
N LEU A 16 4.10 -0.01 3.43
CA LEU A 16 5.51 0.10 3.13
C LEU A 16 5.91 1.56 3.34
N PRO A 17 6.72 1.86 4.38
CA PRO A 17 7.14 3.23 4.65
C PRO A 17 7.99 3.76 3.49
N ALA A 18 7.97 5.08 3.30
CA ALA A 18 8.93 5.75 2.44
C ALA A 18 10.35 5.41 2.90
N THR A 19 11.21 5.00 1.97
CA THR A 19 12.59 4.55 2.26
C THR A 19 13.64 5.57 1.85
N ALA A 20 13.25 6.67 1.22
CA ALA A 20 14.19 7.69 0.78
C ALA A 20 14.73 8.47 1.98
N GLY A 21 16.06 8.54 2.09
CA GLY A 21 16.80 9.51 2.91
C GLY A 21 16.62 10.96 2.40
N ALA A 22 15.39 11.33 2.07
CA ALA A 22 15.05 12.65 1.57
C ALA A 22 15.16 13.63 2.73
N ALA A 23 16.11 14.55 2.64
CA ALA A 23 16.21 15.75 3.48
C ALA A 23 15.03 16.74 3.24
N GLY A 24 13.85 16.23 2.86
CA GLY A 24 12.68 16.98 2.44
C GLY A 24 11.39 16.34 2.97
N PRO A 25 10.26 17.03 2.85
CA PRO A 25 8.98 16.58 3.37
C PRO A 25 8.55 15.25 2.72
N ALA A 26 7.89 14.39 3.50
CA ALA A 26 7.36 13.13 3.02
C ALA A 26 6.40 13.36 1.84
N GLY A 27 6.52 12.56 0.78
CA GLY A 27 5.59 12.58 -0.34
C GLY A 27 4.18 12.14 0.06
N PRO A 28 3.16 12.38 -0.80
CA PRO A 28 1.81 11.90 -0.54
C PRO A 28 1.76 10.38 -0.36
N VAL A 29 0.81 9.91 0.45
CA VAL A 29 0.51 8.49 0.62
C VAL A 29 -0.15 7.95 -0.66
N VAL A 30 0.35 6.83 -1.16
CA VAL A 30 -0.20 6.14 -2.34
C VAL A 30 -0.96 4.90 -1.87
N VAL A 31 -2.24 4.84 -2.22
CA VAL A 31 -3.12 3.71 -1.87
C VAL A 31 -3.32 2.82 -3.10
N PHE A 32 -2.95 1.55 -2.97
CA PHE A 32 -3.15 0.53 -3.98
C PHE A 32 -4.44 -0.25 -3.69
N LEU A 33 -5.35 -0.21 -4.67
CA LEU A 33 -6.61 -0.93 -4.68
C LEU A 33 -6.62 -1.87 -5.89
N HIS A 34 -6.89 -3.15 -5.66
CA HIS A 34 -7.09 -4.10 -6.75
C HIS A 34 -8.50 -3.98 -7.35
N GLY A 35 -8.65 -4.40 -8.60
CA GLY A 35 -9.94 -4.40 -9.28
C GLY A 35 -10.84 -5.58 -8.90
N LEU A 36 -12.07 -5.56 -9.42
CA LEU A 36 -12.93 -6.73 -9.50
C LEU A 36 -12.29 -7.75 -10.48
N VAL A 37 -12.46 -9.05 -10.22
CA VAL A 37 -11.91 -10.19 -11.00
C VAL A 37 -10.44 -10.53 -10.73
N VAL A 38 -9.53 -9.54 -10.69
CA VAL A 38 -8.15 -9.76 -10.23
C VAL A 38 -8.05 -9.33 -8.77
N ASP A 39 -8.53 -10.21 -7.90
CA ASP A 39 -8.80 -9.93 -6.50
C ASP A 39 -7.57 -10.07 -5.58
N ASN A 40 -6.35 -9.86 -6.10
CA ASN A 40 -5.14 -10.00 -5.29
C ASN A 40 -4.15 -8.87 -5.54
N LEU A 41 -3.33 -8.63 -4.52
CA LEU A 41 -2.28 -7.61 -4.54
C LEU A 41 -0.92 -8.14 -5.02
N SER A 42 -0.74 -9.46 -5.12
CA SER A 42 0.59 -10.07 -5.18
C SER A 42 1.35 -9.81 -6.47
N SER A 43 0.71 -9.97 -7.64
CA SER A 43 1.46 -10.06 -8.90
C SER A 43 1.78 -8.70 -9.54
N PHE A 44 1.02 -7.65 -9.20
CA PHE A 44 1.17 -6.31 -9.80
C PHE A 44 1.41 -5.24 -8.72
N TYR A 45 0.55 -5.20 -7.70
CA TYR A 45 0.56 -4.14 -6.70
C TYR A 45 1.76 -4.24 -5.74
N CYS A 46 2.08 -5.43 -5.24
CA CYS A 46 3.26 -5.65 -4.39
C CYS A 46 4.58 -5.25 -5.09
N PRO A 47 4.84 -5.66 -6.35
CA PRO A 47 5.99 -5.19 -7.10
C PRO A 47 6.04 -3.67 -7.30
N LEU A 48 4.90 -3.02 -7.55
CA LEU A 48 4.83 -1.56 -7.74
C LEU A 48 4.98 -0.75 -6.45
N ALA A 49 4.61 -1.30 -5.30
CA ALA A 49 4.75 -0.60 -4.02
C ALA A 49 6.22 -0.30 -3.67
N VAL A 50 7.15 -1.16 -4.06
CA VAL A 50 8.58 -1.00 -3.79
C VAL A 50 9.19 0.26 -4.45
N PRO A 51 9.07 0.49 -5.77
CA PRO A 51 9.57 1.72 -6.38
C PRO A 51 8.84 2.97 -5.86
N VAL A 52 7.56 2.89 -5.49
CA VAL A 52 6.83 4.00 -4.84
C VAL A 52 7.46 4.38 -3.49
N ALA A 53 7.75 3.38 -2.65
CA ALA A 53 8.44 3.59 -1.39
C ALA A 53 9.85 4.18 -1.56
N ARG A 54 10.57 3.74 -2.61
CA ARG A 54 11.90 4.26 -2.96
C ARG A 54 11.86 5.68 -3.50
N ALA A 55 10.77 6.07 -4.15
CA ALA A 55 10.54 7.44 -4.60
C ALA A 55 10.14 8.41 -3.46
N GLY A 56 10.05 7.93 -2.22
CA GLY A 56 9.79 8.76 -1.04
C GLY A 56 8.32 8.85 -0.63
N HIS A 57 7.47 7.96 -1.13
CA HIS A 57 6.05 7.90 -0.79
C HIS A 57 5.74 6.73 0.15
N GLU A 58 4.87 6.92 1.13
CA GLU A 58 4.29 5.76 1.85
C GLU A 58 3.35 5.02 0.91
N ALA A 59 3.50 3.71 0.78
CA ALA A 59 2.60 2.86 0.03
C ALA A 59 1.70 2.06 0.98
N VAL A 60 0.40 2.13 0.76
CA VAL A 60 -0.61 1.36 1.50
C VAL A 60 -1.32 0.45 0.51
N LEU A 61 -1.18 -0.86 0.69
CA LEU A 61 -1.88 -1.86 -0.10
C LEU A 61 -3.05 -2.38 0.72
N TYR A 62 -4.25 -2.26 0.16
CA TYR A 62 -5.49 -2.63 0.81
C TYR A 62 -6.17 -3.76 0.04
N ASP A 63 -6.43 -4.86 0.73
CA ASP A 63 -7.17 -5.99 0.18
C ASP A 63 -8.67 -5.74 0.38
N LEU A 64 -9.44 -5.70 -0.71
CA LEU A 64 -10.87 -5.39 -0.72
C LEU A 64 -11.76 -6.61 -0.46
N ARG A 65 -11.18 -7.78 -0.16
CA ARG A 65 -11.90 -9.01 0.19
C ARG A 65 -12.63 -8.92 1.53
#